data_AF-A0A562BXW8-F1
#
_entry.id   AF-A0A562BXW8-F1
#
_cell.length_a   1.000
_cell.length_b   1.000
_cell.length_c   1.000
_cell.angle_alpha   90.00
_cell.angle_beta   90.00
_cell.angle_gamma   90.00
#
_symmetry.space_group_name_H-M   'P 1'
#
loop_
_entity.id
_entity.type
_entity.pdbx_description
1 polymer ?
#
loop_
_entity_poly.entity_id
_entity_poly.type
_entity_poly.pdbx_seq_one_letter_code
_entity_poly.pdbx_strand_id
1 'polypeptide(L)'
;MAGATDPDRLSPDQVPDDTTGGQLAGWIAEDVARYLAARLAALAACVAVVAGALSESASTGLKATSATAGGVGLFVLLVTGLLRARRTRQWWVIGIVLATCAVLLAAIWLGST
;
A
#
# COMPACT_ATOMS: atom_id res chain seq x y z
N MET A 1 -12.59 -17.67 32.40
CA MET A 1 -11.79 -16.44 32.34
C MET A 1 -11.06 -16.44 31.01
N ALA A 2 -11.52 -15.59 30.08
CA ALA A 2 -10.99 -15.52 28.72
C ALA A 2 -9.64 -14.81 28.75
N GLY A 3 -8.56 -15.57 28.53
CA GLY A 3 -7.25 -15.01 28.25
C GLY A 3 -7.31 -14.31 26.90
N ALA A 4 -7.14 -12.99 26.93
CA ALA A 4 -6.95 -12.18 25.74
C ALA A 4 -5.73 -12.71 24.99
N THR A 5 -5.97 -13.35 23.86
CA THR A 5 -4.97 -13.65 22.84
C THR A 5 -4.42 -12.32 22.35
N ASP A 6 -3.30 -11.91 22.92
CA ASP A 6 -2.47 -10.83 22.41
C ASP A 6 -2.03 -11.21 20.97
N PRO A 7 -2.53 -10.54 19.92
CA PRO A 7 -2.22 -10.90 18.54
C PRO A 7 -0.82 -10.44 18.10
N ASP A 8 -0.03 -9.86 19.02
CA ASP A 8 1.07 -8.96 18.67
C ASP A 8 2.49 -9.39 19.10
N ARG A 9 2.66 -10.59 19.66
CA ARG A 9 3.98 -11.24 19.57
C ARG A 9 4.06 -11.98 18.25
N LEU A 10 5.17 -11.81 17.54
CA LEU A 10 5.76 -12.87 16.72
C LEU A 10 5.97 -14.05 17.69
N SER A 11 4.91 -14.82 17.95
CA SER A 11 5.00 -16.03 18.74
C SER A 11 5.88 -16.95 17.92
N PRO A 12 7.03 -17.39 18.45
CA PRO A 12 7.86 -18.42 17.81
C PRO A 12 7.01 -19.64 17.40
N ASP A 13 5.93 -19.85 18.13
CA ASP A 13 4.86 -20.84 17.96
C ASP A 13 4.00 -20.69 16.68
N GLN A 14 4.18 -19.61 15.90
CA GLN A 14 3.54 -19.45 14.57
C GLN A 14 4.48 -19.76 13.40
N VAL A 15 5.76 -20.03 13.67
CA VAL A 15 6.62 -20.67 12.68
C VAL A 15 6.08 -22.09 12.53
N PRO A 16 5.67 -22.54 11.33
CA PRO A 16 5.23 -23.91 11.18
C PRO A 16 6.45 -24.80 11.47
N ASP A 17 6.36 -25.59 12.55
CA ASP A 17 7.45 -26.43 13.07
C ASP A 17 8.02 -27.43 12.04
N ASP A 18 7.32 -27.60 10.92
CA ASP A 18 7.58 -28.61 9.88
C ASP A 18 8.12 -28.01 8.56
N THR A 19 8.53 -26.74 8.54
CA THR A 19 8.86 -26.04 7.28
C THR A 19 10.23 -26.44 6.70
N THR A 20 10.19 -27.21 5.61
CA THR A 20 11.34 -27.37 4.69
C THR A 20 11.93 -26.00 4.34
N GLY A 21 13.26 -25.85 4.25
CA GLY A 21 13.91 -24.53 4.06
C GLY A 21 13.38 -23.68 2.89
N GLY A 22 12.81 -24.31 1.86
CA GLY A 22 12.13 -23.60 0.77
C GLY A 22 10.81 -22.89 1.16
N GLN A 23 10.05 -23.44 2.12
CA GLN A 23 8.83 -22.79 2.61
C GLN A 23 9.14 -21.58 3.51
N LEU A 24 10.23 -21.67 4.30
CA LEU A 24 10.73 -20.54 5.08
C LEU A 24 11.21 -19.39 4.15
N ALA A 25 11.93 -19.72 3.09
CA ALA A 25 12.36 -18.75 2.08
C ALA A 25 11.16 -18.06 1.38
N GLY A 26 10.12 -18.82 1.04
CA GLY A 26 8.88 -18.27 0.46
C GLY A 26 8.16 -17.32 1.43
N TRP A 27 8.11 -17.65 2.71
CA TRP A 27 7.49 -16.80 3.73
C TRP A 27 8.22 -15.48 3.94
N ILE A 28 9.56 -15.51 4.00
CA ILE A 28 10.41 -14.31 4.08
C ILE A 28 10.27 -13.46 2.82
N ALA A 29 10.30 -14.10 1.65
CA ALA A 29 10.14 -13.40 0.37
C ALA A 29 8.79 -12.68 0.29
N GLU A 30 7.70 -13.29 0.77
CA GLU A 30 6.39 -12.66 0.80
C GLU A 30 6.36 -11.43 1.72
N ASP A 31 7.03 -11.48 2.86
CA ASP A 31 7.07 -10.36 3.81
C ASP A 31 7.90 -9.19 3.28
N VAL A 32 9.06 -9.49 2.69
CA VAL A 32 9.89 -8.49 1.97
C VAL A 32 9.13 -7.90 0.79
N ALA A 33 8.42 -8.72 0.01
CA ALA A 33 7.62 -8.24 -1.11
C ALA A 33 6.50 -7.30 -0.65
N ARG A 34 5.79 -7.63 0.44
CA ARG A 34 4.76 -6.74 1.02
C ARG A 34 5.35 -5.42 1.50
N TYR A 35 6.51 -5.45 2.14
CA TYR A 35 7.21 -4.25 2.59
C TYR A 35 7.61 -3.34 1.43
N LEU A 36 8.23 -3.90 0.38
CA LEU A 36 8.62 -3.16 -0.81
C LEU A 36 7.41 -2.62 -1.57
N ALA A 37 6.36 -3.42 -1.72
CA ALA A 37 5.13 -3.01 -2.41
C ALA A 37 4.42 -1.86 -1.68
N ALA A 38 4.37 -1.87 -0.35
CA ALA A 38 3.81 -0.76 0.43
C ALA A 38 4.62 0.53 0.23
N ARG A 39 5.96 0.44 0.21
CA ARG A 39 6.84 1.60 -0.06
C ARG A 39 6.68 2.14 -1.48
N LEU A 40 6.58 1.26 -2.47
CA LEU A 40 6.32 1.64 -3.86
C LEU A 40 4.97 2.32 -4.01
N ALA A 41 3.93 1.81 -3.34
CA ALA A 41 2.60 2.42 -3.34
C ALA A 41 2.59 3.81 -2.69
N ALA A 42 3.32 3.98 -1.58
CA ALA A 42 3.48 5.30 -0.95
C ALA A 42 4.24 6.27 -1.87
N LEU A 43 5.29 5.81 -2.55
CA LEU A 43 6.03 6.62 -3.52
C LEU A 43 5.16 7.01 -4.72
N ALA A 44 4.36 6.08 -5.25
CA ALA A 44 3.40 6.37 -6.31
C ALA A 44 2.33 7.39 -5.90
N ALA A 45 1.83 7.31 -4.65
CA ALA A 45 0.90 8.29 -4.11
C ALA A 45 1.55 9.69 -4.01
N CYS A 46 2.79 9.79 -3.51
CA CYS A 46 3.53 11.05 -3.51
C CYS A 46 3.70 11.62 -4.92
N VAL A 47 4.09 10.79 -5.88
CA VAL A 47 4.28 11.19 -7.28
C VAL A 47 2.95 11.68 -7.89
N ALA A 48 1.84 11.01 -7.61
CA ALA A 48 0.52 11.44 -8.09
C ALA A 48 0.10 12.81 -7.52
N VAL A 49 0.37 13.06 -6.23
CA VAL A 49 0.11 14.38 -5.61
C VAL A 49 0.97 15.47 -6.25
N VAL A 50 2.28 15.21 -6.42
CA VAL A 50 3.22 16.18 -7.01
C VAL A 50 2.90 16.44 -8.48
N ALA A 51 2.60 15.40 -9.25
CA ALA A 51 2.21 15.52 -10.65
C ALA A 51 0.92 16.33 -10.81
N GLY A 52 -0.08 16.09 -9.97
CA GLY A 52 -1.31 16.89 -9.95
C GLY A 52 -1.08 18.36 -9.56
N ALA A 53 -0.22 18.60 -8.57
CA ALA A 53 0.10 19.96 -8.11
C ALA A 53 0.86 20.78 -9.15
N LEU A 54 1.79 20.15 -9.88
CA LEU A 54 2.64 20.81 -10.87
C LEU A 54 2.02 20.89 -12.27
N SER A 55 0.91 20.21 -12.53
CA SER A 55 0.29 20.21 -13.86
C SER A 55 -0.46 21.53 -14.09
N GLU A 56 0.18 22.50 -14.74
CA GLU A 56 -0.43 23.81 -15.04
C GLU A 56 -1.67 23.70 -15.94
N SER A 57 -1.67 22.72 -16.86
CA SER A 57 -2.75 22.46 -17.82
C SER A 57 -3.93 21.65 -17.26
N ALA A 58 -3.80 21.03 -16.07
CA ALA A 58 -4.86 20.22 -15.50
C ALA A 58 -6.02 21.06 -14.94
N SER A 59 -7.26 20.58 -15.13
CA SER A 59 -8.45 21.21 -14.57
C SER A 59 -8.41 21.21 -13.04
N THR A 60 -9.04 22.21 -12.41
CA THR A 60 -9.09 22.36 -10.94
C THR A 60 -9.65 21.10 -10.25
N GLY A 61 -10.58 20.40 -10.90
CA GLY A 61 -11.13 19.13 -10.42
C GLY A 61 -10.10 17.99 -10.42
N LEU A 62 -9.24 17.90 -11.43
CA LEU A 62 -8.16 16.90 -11.51
C LEU A 62 -7.05 17.17 -10.47
N LYS A 63 -6.75 18.43 -10.21
CA LYS A 63 -5.81 18.84 -9.14
C LYS A 63 -6.34 18.46 -7.75
N ALA A 64 -7.60 18.78 -7.47
CA ALA A 64 -8.22 18.44 -6.18
C ALA A 64 -8.35 16.93 -5.98
N THR A 65 -8.75 16.17 -7.00
CA THR A 65 -8.88 14.71 -6.93
C THR A 65 -7.54 14.00 -6.80
N SER A 66 -6.48 14.46 -7.49
CA SER A 66 -5.13 13.89 -7.32
C SER A 66 -4.54 14.16 -5.93
N ALA A 67 -4.72 15.37 -5.39
CA ALA A 67 -4.27 15.70 -4.04
C ALA A 67 -5.01 14.90 -2.96
N THR A 68 -6.34 14.79 -3.08
CA THR A 68 -7.16 14.04 -2.12
C THR A 68 -6.95 12.52 -2.25
N ALA A 69 -6.93 11.96 -3.46
CA ALA A 69 -6.71 10.53 -3.66
C ALA A 69 -5.30 10.11 -3.23
N GLY A 70 -4.27 10.91 -3.51
CA GLY A 70 -2.91 10.63 -3.06
C GLY A 70 -2.77 10.74 -1.54
N GLY A 71 -3.35 11.78 -0.93
CA GLY A 71 -3.35 11.95 0.54
C GLY A 71 -4.12 10.85 1.28
N VAL A 72 -5.33 10.51 0.79
CA VAL A 72 -6.13 9.41 1.34
C VAL A 72 -5.43 8.07 1.12
N GLY A 73 -4.83 7.83 -0.04
CA GLY A 73 -4.06 6.61 -0.31
C GLY A 73 -2.88 6.43 0.64
N LEU A 74 -2.12 7.51 0.90
CA LEU A 74 -1.05 7.54 1.90
C LEU A 74 -1.56 7.25 3.31
N PHE A 75 -2.66 7.89 3.70
CA PHE A 75 -3.27 7.71 5.01
C PHE A 75 -3.75 6.27 5.20
N VAL A 76 -4.43 5.71 4.20
CA VAL A 76 -4.90 4.32 4.23
C VAL A 76 -3.71 3.35 4.30
N LEU A 77 -2.63 3.56 3.55
CA LEU A 77 -1.42 2.73 3.65
C LEU A 77 -0.78 2.80 5.04
N LEU A 78 -0.69 4.00 5.63
CA LEU A 78 -0.20 4.22 7.00
C LEU A 78 -1.06 3.49 8.03
N VAL A 79 -2.37 3.69 7.98
CA VAL A 79 -3.33 3.04 8.90
C VAL A 79 -3.30 1.52 8.73
N THR A 80 -3.19 1.01 7.50
CA THR A 80 -3.13 -0.44 7.24
C THR A 80 -1.81 -1.06 7.71
N GLY A 81 -0.71 -0.29 7.68
CA GLY A 81 0.57 -0.65 8.28
C GLY A 81 0.54 -0.64 9.81
N LEU A 82 -0.10 0.38 10.42
CA LEU A 82 -0.23 0.53 11.88
C LEU A 82 -1.18 -0.50 12.51
N LEU A 83 -2.32 -0.76 11.87
CA LEU A 83 -3.35 -1.68 12.39
C LEU A 83 -3.03 -3.17 12.14
N ARG A 84 -1.84 -3.50 11.62
CA ARG A 84 -1.39 -4.88 11.31
C ARG A 84 -2.51 -5.71 10.68
N ALA A 85 -3.18 -5.14 9.68
CA ALA A 85 -4.34 -5.78 9.05
C ALA A 85 -3.96 -7.16 8.48
N ARG A 86 -4.91 -8.11 8.49
CA ARG A 86 -4.71 -9.48 7.96
C ARG A 86 -4.00 -9.44 6.59
N ARG A 87 -2.99 -10.30 6.38
CA ARG A 87 -2.14 -10.36 5.16
C ARG A 87 -2.91 -10.17 3.85
N THR A 88 -4.05 -10.85 3.71
CA THR A 88 -4.89 -10.75 2.51
C THR A 88 -5.45 -9.35 2.27
N ARG A 89 -5.85 -8.62 3.32
CA ARG A 89 -6.38 -7.26 3.20
C ARG A 89 -5.30 -6.25 2.83
N GLN A 90 -4.06 -6.43 3.29
CA GLN A 90 -2.94 -5.55 2.92
C GLN A 90 -2.67 -5.57 1.42
N TRP A 91 -2.69 -6.75 0.78
CA TRP A 91 -2.51 -6.88 -0.66
C TRP A 91 -3.59 -6.15 -1.47
N TRP A 92 -4.85 -6.27 -1.04
CA TRP A 92 -5.95 -5.53 -1.66
C TRP A 92 -5.76 -4.03 -1.55
N VAL A 93 -5.39 -3.53 -0.36
CA VAL A 93 -5.17 -2.09 -0.14
C VAL A 93 -4.03 -1.57 -1.02
N ILE A 94 -2.88 -2.25 -1.03
CA ILE A 94 -1.72 -1.87 -1.86
C ILE A 94 -2.11 -1.85 -3.34
N GLY A 95 -2.82 -2.89 -3.81
CA GLY A 95 -3.27 -2.98 -5.21
C GLY A 95 -4.23 -1.86 -5.59
N ILE A 96 -5.20 -1.53 -4.74
CA ILE A 96 -6.17 -0.44 -4.98
C ILE A 96 -5.46 0.92 -5.06
N VAL A 97 -4.53 1.20 -4.14
CA VAL A 97 -3.80 2.48 -4.13
C VAL A 97 -2.94 2.60 -5.39
N LEU A 98 -2.21 1.55 -5.77
CA LEU A 98 -1.41 1.54 -7.00
C LEU A 98 -2.28 1.75 -8.24
N ALA A 99 -3.39 1.02 -8.37
CA ALA A 99 -4.30 1.17 -9.51
C ALA A 99 -4.88 2.58 -9.59
N THR A 100 -5.29 3.15 -8.45
CA THR A 100 -5.83 4.51 -8.38
C THR A 100 -4.77 5.55 -8.79
N CYS A 101 -3.54 5.42 -8.29
CA CYS A 101 -2.44 6.31 -8.66
C CYS A 101 -2.09 6.18 -10.16
N ALA A 102 -2.07 4.96 -10.71
CA ALA A 102 -1.80 4.73 -12.12
C ALA A 102 -2.88 5.36 -13.03
N VAL A 103 -4.17 5.23 -12.67
CA VAL A 103 -5.27 5.85 -13.41
C VAL A 103 -5.18 7.38 -13.37
N LEU A 104 -4.90 7.97 -12.20
CA LEU A 104 -4.74 9.42 -12.06
C LEU A 104 -3.54 9.95 -12.87
N LEU A 105 -2.40 9.26 -12.82
CA LEU A 105 -1.22 9.61 -13.60
C LEU A 105 -1.51 9.50 -15.11
N ALA A 106 -2.18 8.44 -15.56
CA ALA A 106 -2.57 8.29 -16.96
C ALA A 106 -3.53 9.40 -17.42
N ALA A 107 -4.50 9.77 -16.58
CA ALA A 107 -5.44 10.86 -16.88
C ALA A 107 -4.75 12.23 -16.97
N ILE A 108 -3.79 12.52 -16.08
CA ILE A 108 -2.97 13.74 -16.16
C ILE A 108 -2.15 13.73 -17.45
N TRP A 109 -1.57 12.60 -17.82
CA TRP A 109 -0.74 12.49 -19.02
C TRP A 109 -1.56 12.70 -20.30
N LEU A 110 -2.69 12.01 -20.43
CA LEU A 110 -3.64 12.16 -21.54
C LEU A 110 -4.26 13.56 -21.62
N GLY A 111 -4.46 14.24 -20.49
CA GLY A 111 -4.95 15.61 -20.45
C GLY A 111 -3.86 16.66 -20.73
N SER A 112 -2.59 16.27 -20.72
CA SER A 112 -1.45 17.16 -20.97
C SER A 112 -0.93 17.13 -22.41
N THR A 113 -1.32 16.12 -23.19
CA THR A 113 -1.07 15.99 -24.64
C THR A 113 -2.17 16.63 -25.46
#